data_AF-K5VPM7-F1
#
_entry.id   AF-K5VPM7-F1
#
_cell.length_a   1.000
_cell.length_b   1.000
_cell.length_c   1.000
_cell.angle_alpha   90.00
_cell.angle_beta   90.00
_cell.angle_gamma   90.00
#
_symmetry.space_group_name_H-M   'P 1'
#
loop_
_entity.id
_entity.type
_entity.pdbx_description
1 polymer ?
#
loop_
_entity_poly.entity_id
_entity_poly.type
_entity_poly.pdbx_seq_one_letter_code
_entity_poly.pdbx_strand_id
1 'polypeptide(L)'
;CLHIIGYVRISLGIAGPLKINGERHPVLMATAEGALAASTSHGCKALNSGEGDTTIVTYDGMIREPAIDLPNNVQAAAARVWIENSEGHAIAKEAFESTLPLRYAPERQSVKRAMAGRTLYIRFTARIDDAMGTNMVSKARSSRRSRWWTRACRILHSLTRSAD
;
A
#
# COMPACT_ATOMS: atom_id res chain seq x y z
N CYS A 1 5.03 -16.58 12.54
CA CYS A 1 6.16 -17.52 12.35
C CYS A 1 5.60 -18.93 12.20
N LEU A 2 6.19 -19.77 11.35
CA LEU A 2 5.86 -21.20 11.24
C LEU A 2 7.09 -22.01 11.66
N HIS A 3 6.89 -23.19 12.26
CA HIS A 3 7.95 -24.08 12.74
C HIS A 3 8.96 -23.40 13.68
N ILE A 4 8.48 -22.93 14.83
CA ILE A 4 9.28 -22.20 15.81
C ILE A 4 10.21 -23.18 16.54
N ILE A 5 11.52 -22.95 16.45
CA ILE A 5 12.55 -23.73 17.15
C ILE A 5 13.34 -22.90 18.18
N GLY A 6 13.04 -21.61 18.30
CA GLY A 6 13.73 -20.68 19.19
C GLY A 6 13.45 -19.22 18.85
N TYR A 7 14.28 -18.34 19.39
CA TYR A 7 14.24 -16.91 19.12
C TYR A 7 15.66 -16.35 19.00
N VAL A 8 15.80 -15.22 18.32
CA VAL A 8 17.07 -14.51 18.18
C VAL A 8 17.04 -13.32 19.14
N ARG A 9 18.11 -13.16 19.93
CA ARG A 9 18.31 -11.97 20.76
C ARG A 9 18.97 -10.89 19.91
N ILE A 10 18.33 -9.73 19.83
CA ILE A 10 18.87 -8.53 19.18
C ILE A 10 19.06 -7.48 20.26
N SER A 11 20.22 -6.84 20.30
CA SER A 11 20.49 -5.75 21.24
C SER A 11 19.53 -4.59 20.99
N LEU A 12 18.98 -4.03 22.06
CA LEU A 12 18.10 -2.87 22.03
C LEU A 12 18.83 -1.66 22.61
N GLY A 13 18.99 -0.62 21.79
CA GLY A 13 19.52 0.67 22.19
C GLY A 13 18.43 1.74 22.23
N ILE A 14 18.73 2.85 22.90
CA ILE A 14 17.90 4.06 22.91
C ILE A 14 18.72 5.18 22.29
N ALA A 15 18.17 5.85 21.28
CA ALA A 15 18.71 7.08 20.73
C ALA A 15 17.82 8.28 21.07
N GLY A 16 18.42 9.43 21.39
CA GLY A 16 17.71 10.68 21.60
C GLY A 16 17.82 11.27 23.02
N PRO A 17 16.80 12.03 23.47
CA PRO A 17 15.48 12.19 22.85
C PRO A 17 15.56 12.93 21.51
N LEU A 18 14.65 12.65 20.59
CA LEU A 18 14.44 13.42 19.36
C LEU A 18 13.25 14.36 19.59
N LYS A 19 13.45 15.67 19.43
CA LYS A 19 12.37 16.65 19.58
C LYS A 19 11.66 16.87 18.24
N ILE A 20 10.43 16.39 18.12
CA ILE A 20 9.58 16.55 16.92
C ILE A 20 8.27 17.20 17.33
N ASN A 21 7.83 18.23 16.60
CA ASN A 21 6.55 18.90 16.82
C ASN A 21 6.36 19.39 18.28
N GLY A 22 7.45 19.81 18.93
CA GLY A 22 7.45 20.27 20.32
C GLY A 22 7.60 19.16 21.37
N GLU A 23 7.41 17.89 21.01
CA GLU A 23 7.47 16.75 21.92
C GLU A 23 8.80 16.00 21.83
N ARG A 24 9.24 15.40 22.95
CA ARG A 24 10.50 14.65 23.03
C ARG A 24 10.24 13.15 23.02
N HIS A 25 10.77 12.45 22.03
CA HIS A 25 10.59 11.00 21.88
C HIS A 25 11.90 10.24 22.03
N PRO A 26 11.99 9.21 22.91
CA PRO A 26 13.09 8.25 22.86
C PRO A 26 12.90 7.31 21.67
N VAL A 27 13.91 7.17 20.82
CA VAL A 27 13.88 6.28 19.65
C VAL A 27 14.49 4.93 20.05
N LEU A 28 13.65 3.90 20.11
CA LEU A 28 14.09 2.53 20.36
C LEU A 28 14.67 1.92 19.08
N MET A 29 15.90 1.39 19.17
CA MET A 29 16.62 0.83 18.02
C MET A 29 17.08 -0.60 18.33
N ALA A 30 16.53 -1.58 17.62
CA ALA A 30 17.02 -2.96 17.67
C ALA A 30 18.09 -3.15 16.58
N THR A 31 19.36 -3.28 16.97
CA THR A 31 20.48 -3.40 16.02
C THR A 31 21.65 -4.19 16.62
N ALA A 32 22.43 -4.84 15.77
CA ALA A 32 23.71 -5.45 16.12
C ALA A 32 24.92 -4.58 15.70
N GLU A 33 24.68 -3.42 15.06
CA GLU A 33 25.73 -2.54 14.55
C GLU A 33 26.30 -1.64 15.65
N GLY A 34 27.59 -1.81 15.93
CA GLY A 34 28.34 -1.11 16.99
C GLY A 34 28.71 0.32 16.64
N ALA A 35 27.73 1.19 16.38
CA ALA A 35 27.87 2.66 16.31
C ALA A 35 26.52 3.32 16.00
N LEU A 36 25.59 2.57 15.40
CA LEU A 36 24.35 3.12 14.84
C LEU A 36 23.54 3.90 15.88
N ALA A 37 23.26 3.33 17.06
CA ALA A 37 22.50 4.02 18.10
C ALA A 37 23.23 5.26 18.65
N ALA A 38 24.55 5.20 18.79
CA ALA A 38 25.36 6.34 19.24
C ALA A 38 25.37 7.46 18.18
N SER A 39 25.55 7.12 16.90
CA SER A 39 25.51 8.06 15.79
C SER A 39 24.14 8.74 15.69
N THR A 40 23.05 7.96 15.73
CA THR A 40 21.69 8.52 15.76
C THR A 40 21.48 9.46 16.95
N SER A 41 22.02 9.13 18.13
CA SER A 41 21.95 10.02 19.31
C SER A 41 22.69 11.34 19.11
N HIS A 42 23.86 11.32 18.45
CA HIS A 42 24.56 12.55 18.07
C HIS A 42 23.73 13.38 17.09
N GLY A 43 23.08 12.73 16.11
CA GLY A 43 22.13 13.38 15.21
C GLY A 43 20.97 14.04 15.96
N CYS A 44 20.32 13.33 16.89
CA CYS A 44 19.26 13.89 17.73
C CYS A 44 19.76 15.12 18.53
N LYS A 45 20.99 15.07 19.06
CA LYS A 45 21.60 16.21 19.77
C LYS A 45 21.79 17.41 18.86
N ALA A 46 22.23 17.19 17.62
CA ALA A 46 22.39 18.25 16.64
C ALA A 46 21.05 18.90 16.27
N LEU A 47 20.01 18.10 16.00
CA LEU A 47 18.66 18.60 15.68
C LEU A 47 18.03 19.35 16.88
N ASN A 48 18.25 18.84 18.09
CA ASN A 48 17.77 19.48 19.32
C ASN A 48 18.57 20.70 19.75
N SER A 49 19.70 21.04 19.09
CA SER A 49 20.46 22.24 19.42
C SER A 49 19.69 23.52 19.08
N GLY A 50 18.72 23.42 18.15
CA GLY A 50 17.70 24.42 17.91
C GLY A 50 16.41 24.13 18.69
N GLU A 51 15.26 24.45 18.11
CA GLU A 51 13.96 24.21 18.73
C GLU A 51 13.42 22.80 18.52
N GLY A 52 14.20 21.91 17.88
CA GLY A 52 13.72 20.63 17.35
C GLY A 52 13.16 20.78 15.93
N ASP A 53 12.65 19.69 15.38
CA ASP A 53 12.12 19.65 14.02
C ASP A 53 10.59 19.67 13.99
N THR A 54 10.04 20.23 12.93
CA THR A 54 8.61 20.16 12.62
C THR A 54 8.41 19.21 11.44
N THR A 55 7.56 18.21 11.63
CA THR A 55 7.26 17.20 10.60
C THR A 55 5.76 17.12 10.36
N ILE A 56 5.38 16.99 9.09
CA ILE A 56 4.00 16.83 8.66
C ILE A 56 3.86 15.61 7.76
N VAL A 57 2.77 14.86 7.93
CA VAL A 57 2.42 13.75 7.04
C VAL A 57 1.69 14.33 5.83
N THR A 58 2.33 14.25 4.66
CA THR A 58 1.76 14.78 3.40
C THR A 58 0.86 13.78 2.68
N TYR A 59 1.10 12.49 2.87
CA TYR A 59 0.33 11.41 2.27
C TYR A 59 0.28 10.18 3.16
N ASP A 60 -0.90 9.59 3.29
CA ASP A 60 -1.15 8.35 4.02
C ASP A 60 -2.01 7.44 3.14
N GLY A 61 -1.44 6.31 2.73
CA GLY A 61 -2.06 5.37 1.82
C GLY A 61 -1.25 4.11 1.65
N MET A 62 -1.84 2.98 2.02
CA MET A 62 -1.31 1.66 1.77
C MET A 62 -1.62 1.23 0.33
N ILE A 63 -0.59 0.80 -0.37
CA ILE A 63 -0.66 0.46 -1.79
C ILE A 63 -0.65 -1.05 -1.98
N ARG A 64 -1.52 -1.55 -2.86
CA ARG A 64 -1.34 -2.85 -3.52
C ARG A 64 -1.52 -2.74 -5.01
N GLU A 65 -0.67 -3.45 -5.72
CA GLU A 65 -0.56 -3.37 -7.17
C GLU A 65 -0.51 -4.77 -7.77
N PRO A 66 -1.65 -5.37 -8.13
CA PRO A 66 -1.67 -6.54 -9.00
C PRO A 66 -1.14 -6.21 -10.40
N ALA A 67 -0.32 -7.12 -10.93
CA ALA A 67 0.01 -7.22 -12.34
C ALA A 67 -0.92 -8.25 -12.99
N ILE A 68 -1.49 -7.89 -14.15
CA ILE A 68 -2.44 -8.71 -14.89
C ILE A 68 -1.89 -8.87 -16.30
N ASP A 69 -1.53 -10.10 -16.67
CA ASP A 69 -1.17 -10.41 -18.05
C ASP A 69 -2.41 -10.65 -18.88
N LEU A 70 -2.51 -9.94 -20.00
CA LEU A 70 -3.54 -10.12 -20.99
C LEU A 70 -2.96 -10.81 -22.24
N PRO A 71 -3.79 -11.51 -23.04
CA PRO A 71 -3.33 -12.21 -24.23
C PRO A 71 -2.54 -11.34 -25.22
N ASN A 72 -2.91 -10.07 -25.38
CA ASN A 72 -2.20 -9.12 -26.25
C ASN A 72 -2.28 -7.67 -25.75
N ASN A 73 -1.50 -6.79 -26.37
CA ASN A 73 -1.43 -5.36 -26.06
C ASN A 73 -2.74 -4.62 -26.36
N VAL A 74 -3.51 -5.01 -27.38
CA VAL A 74 -4.80 -4.40 -27.73
C VAL A 74 -5.83 -4.62 -26.61
N GLN A 75 -5.88 -5.84 -26.06
CA GLN A 75 -6.73 -6.15 -24.93
C GLN A 75 -6.27 -5.45 -23.65
N ALA A 76 -4.97 -5.28 -23.44
CA ALA A 76 -4.44 -4.45 -22.36
C ALA A 76 -4.86 -2.98 -22.50
N ALA A 77 -4.78 -2.41 -23.72
CA ALA A 77 -5.30 -1.09 -24.05
C ALA A 77 -6.79 -0.96 -23.74
N ALA A 78 -7.62 -1.87 -24.24
CA ALA A 78 -9.06 -1.87 -23.99
C ALA A 78 -9.39 -1.99 -22.49
N ALA A 79 -8.69 -2.87 -21.76
CA ALA A 79 -8.88 -3.03 -20.32
C ALA A 79 -8.47 -1.79 -19.53
N ARG A 80 -7.37 -1.15 -19.92
CA ARG A 80 -6.97 0.14 -19.35
C ARG A 80 -8.07 1.17 -19.57
N VAL A 81 -8.52 1.35 -20.82
CA VAL A 81 -9.59 2.29 -21.22
C VAL A 81 -10.84 2.07 -20.38
N TRP A 82 -11.26 0.81 -20.22
CA TRP A 82 -12.45 0.48 -19.44
C TRP A 82 -12.35 0.90 -17.97
N ILE A 83 -11.19 0.71 -17.31
CA ILE A 83 -10.98 1.18 -15.94
C ILE A 83 -10.96 2.73 -15.89
N GLU A 84 -10.63 3.41 -17.00
CA GLU A 84 -10.66 4.89 -17.09
C GLU A 84 -12.07 5.44 -17.06
N ASN A 85 -13.02 4.69 -17.61
CA ASN A 85 -14.40 5.08 -17.62
C ASN A 85 -14.96 5.14 -16.20
N SER A 86 -15.87 6.07 -15.96
CA SER A 86 -16.52 6.29 -14.66
C SER A 86 -17.16 5.01 -14.11
N GLU A 87 -17.81 4.24 -14.98
CA GLU A 87 -18.43 2.95 -14.64
C GLU A 87 -17.38 1.91 -14.22
N GLY A 88 -16.34 1.68 -15.03
CA GLY A 88 -15.30 0.71 -14.73
C GLY A 88 -14.49 1.08 -13.48
N HIS A 89 -14.22 2.37 -13.28
CA HIS A 89 -13.60 2.88 -12.07
C HIS A 89 -14.47 2.64 -10.82
N ALA A 90 -15.76 2.97 -10.88
CA ALA A 90 -16.68 2.75 -9.77
C ALA A 90 -16.79 1.27 -9.41
N ILE A 91 -16.92 0.40 -10.41
CA ILE A 91 -16.99 -1.05 -10.23
C ILE A 91 -15.68 -1.61 -9.62
N ALA A 92 -14.51 -1.12 -10.08
CA ALA A 92 -13.22 -1.50 -9.50
C ALA A 92 -13.03 -1.02 -8.06
N LYS A 93 -13.49 0.20 -7.76
CA LYS A 93 -13.46 0.78 -6.42
C LYS A 93 -14.39 0.03 -5.47
N GLU A 94 -15.65 -0.18 -5.85
CA GLU A 94 -16.64 -0.92 -5.04
C GLU A 94 -16.16 -2.34 -4.70
N ALA A 95 -15.60 -3.03 -5.69
CA ALA A 95 -15.06 -4.37 -5.49
C ALA A 95 -13.91 -4.39 -4.48
N PHE A 96 -13.05 -3.39 -4.54
CA PHE A 96 -11.96 -3.23 -3.60
C PHE A 96 -12.49 -2.85 -2.20
N GLU A 97 -13.45 -1.94 -2.09
CA GLU A 97 -14.10 -1.56 -0.82
C GLU A 97 -14.80 -2.74 -0.13
N SER A 98 -15.49 -3.59 -0.90
CA SER A 98 -16.26 -4.73 -0.39
C SER A 98 -15.43 -5.77 0.39
N THR A 99 -14.11 -5.70 0.25
CA THR A 99 -13.17 -6.65 0.87
C THR A 99 -12.46 -6.07 2.09
N LEU A 100 -12.54 -4.75 2.27
CA LEU A 100 -12.06 -4.08 3.46
C LEU A 100 -13.13 -4.23 4.56
N PRO A 101 -12.74 -4.42 5.83
CA PRO A 101 -13.68 -4.34 6.94
C PRO A 101 -14.40 -2.99 6.92
N LEU A 102 -15.69 -2.98 7.28
CA LEU A 102 -16.59 -1.81 7.24
C LEU A 102 -16.04 -0.55 7.94
N ARG A 103 -15.07 -0.70 8.85
CA ARG A 103 -14.44 0.37 9.63
C ARG A 103 -13.43 1.22 8.85
N TYR A 104 -12.88 0.72 7.73
CA TYR A 104 -11.77 1.37 7.00
C TYR A 104 -12.14 1.86 5.59
N ALA A 105 -13.41 1.74 5.19
CA ALA A 105 -13.97 2.34 3.98
C ALA A 105 -14.69 3.63 4.41
N PRO A 106 -14.54 4.81 3.75
CA PRO A 106 -14.54 4.94 2.28
C PRO A 106 -13.79 6.16 1.67
N GLU A 107 -13.11 7.02 2.42
CA GLU A 107 -13.00 8.44 2.01
C GLU A 107 -11.83 8.77 1.05
N ARG A 108 -10.76 7.96 1.03
CA ARG A 108 -9.56 8.25 0.22
C ARG A 108 -8.98 7.00 -0.41
N GLN A 109 -9.67 6.50 -1.42
CA GLN A 109 -9.18 5.41 -2.24
C GLN A 109 -8.89 5.88 -3.66
N SER A 110 -7.71 5.54 -4.16
CA SER A 110 -7.27 5.89 -5.51
C SER A 110 -6.93 4.63 -6.28
N VAL A 111 -7.50 4.50 -7.47
CA VAL A 111 -7.13 3.47 -8.43
C VAL A 111 -6.27 4.13 -9.50
N LYS A 112 -4.96 3.90 -9.45
CA LYS A 112 -4.03 4.27 -10.53
C LYS A 112 -3.76 3.06 -11.40
N ARG A 113 -3.28 3.28 -12.61
CA ARG A 113 -3.01 2.21 -13.57
C ARG A 113 -1.80 2.53 -14.43
N ALA A 114 -1.04 1.50 -14.73
CA ALA A 114 0.10 1.53 -15.63
C ALA A 114 0.06 0.30 -16.52
N MET A 115 0.65 0.39 -17.70
CA MET A 115 0.71 -0.72 -18.64
C MET A 115 2.12 -0.86 -19.16
N ALA A 116 2.58 -2.12 -19.27
CA ALA A 116 3.83 -2.46 -19.94
C ALA A 116 3.55 -3.61 -20.92
N GLY A 117 3.53 -3.32 -22.22
CA GLY A 117 3.18 -4.30 -23.24
C GLY A 117 1.77 -4.86 -23.05
N ARG A 118 1.67 -6.17 -22.80
CA ARG A 118 0.40 -6.88 -22.54
C ARG A 118 0.03 -6.96 -21.05
N THR A 119 0.86 -6.41 -20.17
CA THR A 119 0.65 -6.46 -18.73
C THR A 119 0.05 -5.16 -18.23
N LEU A 120 -1.06 -5.26 -17.50
CA LEU A 120 -1.75 -4.14 -16.87
C LEU A 120 -1.51 -4.18 -15.36
N TYR A 121 -0.97 -3.09 -14.82
CA TYR A 121 -0.78 -2.86 -13.40
C TYR A 121 -1.89 -1.96 -12.89
N ILE A 122 -2.61 -2.42 -11.87
CA ILE A 122 -3.68 -1.63 -11.23
C ILE A 122 -3.26 -1.39 -9.80
N ARG A 123 -3.00 -0.13 -9.46
CA ARG A 123 -2.60 0.29 -8.13
C ARG A 123 -3.83 0.74 -7.34
N PHE A 124 -4.22 -0.07 -6.37
CA PHE A 124 -5.21 0.30 -5.38
C PHE A 124 -4.51 0.94 -4.20
N THR A 125 -4.98 2.10 -3.78
CA THR A 125 -4.49 2.79 -2.58
C THR A 125 -5.64 2.98 -1.61
N ALA A 126 -5.41 2.65 -0.34
CA ALA A 126 -6.38 2.83 0.73
C ALA A 126 -5.70 3.39 1.98
N ARG A 127 -6.39 4.26 2.71
CA ARG A 127 -5.96 4.68 4.04
C ARG A 127 -6.36 3.61 5.05
N ILE A 128 -5.44 3.25 5.96
CA ILE A 128 -5.67 2.18 6.95
C ILE A 128 -5.16 2.64 8.32
N ASP A 129 -5.66 3.78 8.80
CA ASP A 129 -5.42 4.37 10.12
C ASP A 129 -4.09 3.95 10.77
N ASP A 130 -4.14 3.23 11.90
CA ASP A 130 -2.96 2.83 12.68
C ASP A 130 -2.34 1.50 12.23
N ALA A 131 -2.96 0.81 11.26
CA ALA A 131 -2.49 -0.49 10.81
C ALA A 131 -1.64 -0.35 9.54
N MET A 132 -0.51 -1.07 9.49
CA MET A 132 0.24 -1.21 8.23
C MET A 132 -0.64 -1.80 7.10
N GLY A 133 -1.68 -2.58 7.43
CA GLY A 133 -2.75 -2.90 6.46
C GLY A 133 -2.38 -3.88 5.34
N THR A 134 -1.16 -4.43 5.34
CA THR A 134 -0.66 -5.34 4.29
C THR A 134 -1.56 -6.56 4.03
N ASN A 135 -2.14 -7.16 5.06
CA ASN A 135 -3.08 -8.29 4.94
C ASN A 135 -4.48 -7.86 4.48
N MET A 136 -4.93 -6.68 4.88
CA MET A 136 -6.27 -6.17 4.59
C MET A 136 -6.41 -5.88 3.09
N VAL A 137 -5.42 -5.20 2.52
CA VAL A 137 -5.38 -4.93 1.08
C VAL A 137 -5.07 -6.20 0.26
N SER A 138 -4.40 -7.20 0.85
CA SER A 138 -4.18 -8.48 0.17
C SER A 138 -5.45 -9.33 0.09
N LYS A 139 -6.31 -9.29 1.12
CA LYS A 139 -7.64 -9.91 1.06
C LYS A 139 -8.52 -9.27 0.00
N ALA A 140 -8.30 -7.99 -0.29
CA ALA A 140 -8.93 -7.33 -1.44
C ALA A 140 -8.61 -7.99 -2.77
N ARG A 141 -7.39 -8.49 -2.93
CA ARG A 141 -6.97 -9.27 -4.09
C ARG A 141 -7.49 -10.71 -4.04
N SER A 142 -7.47 -11.34 -2.85
CA SER A 142 -7.59 -12.80 -2.70
C SER A 142 -8.97 -13.31 -2.29
N SER A 143 -9.97 -12.44 -2.10
CA SER A 143 -11.34 -12.90 -1.86
C SER A 143 -11.76 -13.79 -3.04
N ARG A 144 -11.79 -15.10 -2.74
CA ARG A 144 -11.77 -16.26 -3.65
C ARG A 144 -13.07 -16.42 -4.47
N ARG A 145 -13.88 -15.37 -4.53
CA ARG A 145 -15.14 -15.21 -5.29
C ARG A 145 -15.44 -13.72 -5.50
N SER A 146 -14.49 -12.89 -5.94
CA SER A 146 -14.92 -11.58 -6.42
C SER A 146 -15.73 -11.80 -7.70
N ARG A 147 -17.05 -11.80 -7.56
CA ARG A 147 -18.02 -11.65 -8.66
C ARG A 147 -17.56 -10.52 -9.58
N TRP A 148 -16.84 -9.53 -9.05
CA TRP A 148 -16.11 -8.50 -9.78
C TRP A 148 -15.06 -9.04 -10.76
N TRP A 149 -14.09 -9.88 -10.39
CA TRP A 149 -13.10 -10.39 -11.36
C TRP A 149 -13.77 -11.17 -12.49
N THR A 150 -14.75 -12.02 -12.17
CA THR A 150 -15.52 -12.73 -13.20
C THR A 150 -16.38 -11.78 -14.03
N ARG A 151 -16.91 -10.70 -13.44
CA ARG A 151 -17.74 -9.69 -14.13
C ARG A 151 -16.90 -8.72 -14.96
N ALA A 152 -15.74 -8.27 -14.49
CA ALA A 152 -14.77 -7.47 -15.23
C ALA A 152 -14.18 -8.29 -16.37
N CYS A 153 -13.76 -9.54 -16.15
CA CYS A 153 -13.38 -10.43 -17.23
C CYS A 153 -14.54 -10.67 -18.21
N ARG A 154 -15.78 -10.89 -17.76
CA ARG A 154 -16.94 -11.04 -18.66
C ARG A 154 -17.26 -9.76 -19.43
N ILE A 155 -17.17 -8.58 -18.80
CA ILE A 155 -17.37 -7.27 -19.44
C ILE A 155 -16.27 -7.01 -20.47
N LEU A 156 -15.01 -7.30 -20.13
CA LEU A 156 -13.89 -7.23 -21.06
C LEU A 156 -14.05 -8.24 -22.21
N HIS A 157 -14.54 -9.45 -21.94
CA HIS A 157 -14.81 -10.47 -22.96
C HIS A 157 -16.02 -10.13 -23.85
N SER A 158 -17.03 -9.42 -23.32
CA SER A 158 -18.17 -8.94 -24.11
C SER A 158 -17.81 -7.73 -24.97
N LEU A 159 -16.96 -6.82 -24.46
CA LEU A 159 -16.46 -5.66 -25.22
C LEU A 159 -15.52 -6.05 -26.37
N THR A 160 -14.82 -7.20 -26.26
CA THR A 160 -14.03 -7.76 -27.38
C THR A 160 -14.87 -8.47 -28.44
N ARG A 161 -16.14 -8.79 -28.18
CA ARG A 161 -17.05 -9.41 -29.16
C ARG A 161 -17.93 -8.42 -29.92
N SER A 162 -18.01 -7.17 -29.48
CA SER A 162 -18.79 -6.10 -30.12
C SER A 162 -17.93 -5.20 -31.04
N ALA A 163 -16.67 -5.57 -31.28
CA ALA A 163 -15.73 -4.86 -32.14
C ALA A 163 -15.43 -5.62 -33.45
N ASP A 164 -16.11 -6.74 -33.68
CA ASP A 164 -16.25 -7.44 -34.97
C ASP A 164 -17.66 -7.17 -35.52
#